data_AF-A0A519SN53-F1
#
_entry.id   AF-A0A519SN53-F1
#
_cell.length_a   1.000
_cell.length_b   1.000
_cell.length_c   1.000
_cell.angle_alpha   90.00
_cell.angle_beta   90.00
_cell.angle_gamma   90.00
#
_symmetry.space_group_name_H-M   'P 1'
#
loop_
_entity.id
_entity.type
_entity.pdbx_description
1 polymer ?
#
loop_
_entity_poly.entity_id
_entity_poly.type
_entity_poly.pdbx_seq_one_letter_code
_entity_poly.pdbx_strand_id
1 'polypeptide(L)'
;MCWNASAGLCEDCAPDEQEELRAQQSPAAREQIRIHTRAQDYIKDLDFLSRSTLLQCPNCHTKLAADQKFCPRCGTANPAARLPACHCTGCGAALQPAQKFCGECGTKG
;
A
#
# COMPACT_ATOMS: atom_id res chain seq x y z
N MET A 1 52.62 1.47 3.55
CA MET A 1 52.64 2.53 4.58
C MET A 1 52.02 3.76 3.95
N CYS A 2 50.92 4.24 4.52
CA CYS A 2 50.22 5.43 4.03
C CYS A 2 50.80 6.69 4.74
N TRP A 3 50.83 7.81 4.04
CA TRP A 3 51.59 9.00 4.44
C TRP A 3 50.72 10.25 4.33
N ASN A 4 50.58 10.96 5.44
CA ASN A 4 49.86 12.21 5.46
C ASN A 4 50.81 13.34 5.05
N ALA A 5 50.74 13.72 3.77
CA ALA A 5 51.57 14.79 3.22
C ALA A 5 51.30 16.16 3.85
N SER A 6 50.08 16.41 4.36
CA SER A 6 49.74 17.67 5.01
C SER A 6 50.33 17.80 6.41
N ALA A 7 50.45 16.68 7.14
CA ALA A 7 51.02 16.63 8.48
C ALA A 7 52.53 16.31 8.50
N GLY A 8 53.10 15.85 7.39
CA GLY A 8 54.51 15.46 7.31
C GLY A 8 54.87 14.26 8.21
N LEU A 9 53.89 13.38 8.48
CA LEU A 9 53.99 12.22 9.35
C LEU A 9 53.29 11.02 8.71
N CYS A 10 53.55 9.81 9.21
CA CYS A 10 52.78 8.64 8.79
C CYS A 10 51.34 8.74 9.27
N GLU A 11 50.40 8.13 8.54
CA GLU A 11 48.97 8.18 8.90
C GLU A 11 48.66 7.46 10.22
N ASP A 12 49.53 6.56 10.69
CA ASP A 12 49.42 5.97 12.03
C ASP A 12 49.70 7.01 13.15
N CYS A 13 50.53 8.02 12.88
CA CYS A 13 50.88 9.08 13.83
C CYS A 13 50.06 10.36 13.65
N ALA A 14 49.68 10.67 12.40
CA ALA A 14 48.83 11.81 12.06
C ALA A 14 47.95 11.43 10.86
N PRO A 15 46.79 10.79 11.11
CA PRO A 15 45.88 10.42 10.04
C PRO A 15 45.32 11.66 9.34
N ASP A 16 44.93 11.54 8.07
CA ASP A 16 44.21 12.61 7.39
C ASP A 16 42.77 12.69 7.92
N GLU A 17 42.43 13.82 8.53
CA GLU A 17 41.15 14.00 9.22
C GLU A 17 39.94 13.85 8.28
N GLN A 18 40.07 14.25 7.01
CA GLN A 18 38.98 14.18 6.05
C GLN A 18 38.76 12.74 5.59
N GLU A 19 39.83 11.98 5.41
CA GLU A 19 39.77 10.55 5.09
C GLU A 19 39.17 9.74 6.24
N GLU A 20 39.67 9.94 7.47
CA GLU A 20 39.15 9.28 8.67
C GLU A 20 37.67 9.57 8.90
N LEU A 21 37.26 10.83 8.74
CA LEU A 21 35.87 11.21 8.90
C LEU A 21 34.98 10.46 7.90
N ARG A 22 35.39 10.34 6.64
CA ARG A 22 34.65 9.58 5.61
C ARG A 22 34.64 8.08 5.90
N ALA A 23 35.74 7.54 6.40
CA ALA A 23 35.86 6.15 6.81
C ALA A 23 34.89 5.83 7.97
N GLN A 24 34.71 6.75 8.93
CA GLN A 24 33.79 6.61 10.06
C GLN A 24 32.33 6.89 9.70
N GLN A 25 32.06 7.82 8.78
CA GLN A 25 30.70 8.13 8.33
C GLN A 25 30.02 6.94 7.66
N SER A 26 30.75 6.13 6.90
CA SER A 26 30.21 4.98 6.16
C SER A 26 29.55 3.92 7.06
N PRO A 27 30.21 3.36 8.10
CA PRO A 27 29.58 2.42 9.03
C PRO A 27 28.49 3.09 9.88
N ALA A 28 28.68 4.34 10.32
CA ALA A 28 27.67 5.07 11.11
C ALA A 28 26.37 5.27 10.32
N ALA A 29 26.47 5.70 9.05
CA ALA A 29 25.33 5.87 8.16
C ALA A 29 24.60 4.54 7.92
N ARG A 30 25.34 3.44 7.71
CA ARG A 30 24.75 2.11 7.56
C ARG A 30 23.94 1.69 8.78
N GLU A 31 24.46 1.98 9.97
CA GLU A 31 23.77 1.65 11.21
C GLU A 31 22.52 2.51 11.41
N GLN A 32 22.62 3.82 11.17
CA GLN A 32 21.46 4.72 11.20
C GLN A 32 20.37 4.26 10.22
N ILE A 33 20.73 3.90 8.97
CA ILE A 33 19.79 3.37 7.99
C ILE A 33 19.06 2.16 8.55
N ARG A 34 19.77 1.20 9.16
CA ARG A 34 19.14 0.00 9.75
C ARG A 34 18.16 0.36 10.86
N ILE A 35 18.56 1.25 11.76
CA ILE A 35 17.74 1.69 12.89
C ILE A 35 16.45 2.35 12.40
N HIS A 36 16.57 3.33 11.50
CA HIS A 36 15.42 4.07 10.99
C HIS A 36 14.50 3.21 10.12
N THR A 37 15.07 2.33 9.30
CA THR A 37 14.29 1.34 8.52
C THR A 37 13.47 0.49 9.47
N ARG A 38 14.07 -0.07 10.53
CA ARG A 38 13.34 -0.91 11.50
C ARG A 38 12.29 -0.17 12.32
N ALA A 39 12.48 1.11 12.57
CA ALA A 39 11.53 1.93 13.33
C ALA A 39 10.28 2.29 12.52
N GLN A 40 10.33 2.21 11.19
CA GLN A 40 9.20 2.53 10.35
C GLN A 40 8.14 1.43 10.40
N ASP A 41 6.89 1.83 10.66
CA ASP A 41 5.74 0.93 10.54
C ASP A 41 5.34 0.78 9.07
N TYR A 42 5.84 -0.27 8.43
CA TYR A 42 5.54 -0.60 7.02
C TYR A 42 4.13 -1.15 6.80
N ILE A 43 3.39 -1.43 7.87
CA ILE A 43 2.11 -2.12 7.80
C ILE A 43 0.92 -1.26 8.22
N LYS A 44 1.16 0.00 8.56
CA LYS A 44 0.13 0.96 8.94
C LYS A 44 -1.04 1.04 7.95
N ASP A 45 -0.75 0.93 6.64
CA ASP A 45 -1.75 1.01 5.57
C ASP A 45 -2.17 -0.37 5.02
N LEU A 46 -1.66 -1.47 5.60
CA LEU A 46 -2.07 -2.82 5.25
C LEU A 46 -3.33 -3.19 6.04
N ASP A 47 -4.45 -3.38 5.34
CA ASP A 47 -5.68 -3.89 5.95
C ASP A 47 -5.61 -5.42 6.11
N PHE A 48 -5.10 -5.86 7.27
CA PHE A 48 -4.98 -7.29 7.62
C PHE A 48 -6.31 -7.98 7.91
N LEU A 49 -7.35 -7.21 8.21
CA LEU A 49 -8.69 -7.71 8.52
C LEU A 49 -9.50 -7.84 7.24
N SER A 50 -9.32 -6.92 6.29
CA SER A 50 -9.64 -7.13 4.88
C SER A 50 -8.48 -7.85 4.18
N ARG A 51 -8.02 -8.98 4.72
CA ARG A 51 -7.45 -10.01 3.83
C ARG A 51 -8.51 -10.16 2.76
N SER A 52 -8.25 -9.62 1.58
CA SER A 52 -9.08 -9.85 0.43
C SER A 52 -8.96 -11.35 0.29
N THR A 53 -9.94 -12.07 0.82
CA THR A 53 -10.24 -13.43 0.42
C THR A 53 -10.08 -13.34 -1.07
N LEU A 54 -9.04 -13.96 -1.64
CA LEU A 54 -8.79 -13.94 -3.07
C LEU A 54 -10.16 -14.24 -3.66
N LEU A 55 -10.81 -13.21 -4.21
CA LEU A 55 -12.25 -13.27 -4.34
C LEU A 55 -12.45 -14.25 -5.46
N GLN A 56 -12.84 -15.48 -5.13
CA GLN A 56 -12.87 -16.57 -6.07
C GLN A 56 -14.32 -16.83 -6.41
N CYS A 57 -14.57 -17.14 -7.69
CA CYS A 57 -15.89 -17.61 -8.08
C CYS A 57 -16.25 -18.86 -7.27
N PRO A 58 -17.42 -18.90 -6.60
CA PRO A 58 -17.83 -20.08 -5.85
C PRO A 58 -18.09 -21.31 -6.75
N ASN A 59 -18.26 -21.10 -8.06
CA ASN A 59 -18.54 -22.16 -9.03
C ASN A 59 -17.29 -22.67 -9.76
N CYS A 60 -16.38 -21.77 -10.16
CA CYS A 60 -15.22 -22.14 -11.00
C CYS A 60 -13.86 -21.73 -10.44
N HIS A 61 -13.81 -21.20 -9.22
CA HIS A 61 -12.60 -20.76 -8.49
C HIS A 61 -11.70 -19.75 -9.21
N THR A 62 -12.17 -19.15 -10.31
CA THR A 62 -11.45 -18.09 -11.01
C THR A 62 -11.39 -16.84 -10.14
N LYS A 63 -10.23 -16.19 -10.08
CA LYS A 63 -10.03 -14.93 -9.35
C LYS A 63 -10.94 -13.83 -9.92
N LEU A 64 -11.62 -13.11 -9.04
CA LEU A 64 -12.56 -12.04 -9.30
C LEU A 64 -11.97 -10.74 -8.73
N ALA A 65 -12.17 -9.63 -9.43
CA ALA A 65 -11.98 -8.28 -8.90
C ALA A 65 -13.14 -7.89 -7.97
N ALA A 66 -12.92 -6.96 -7.04
CA ALA A 66 -13.97 -6.50 -6.12
C ALA A 66 -15.15 -5.83 -6.86
N ASP A 67 -14.87 -5.16 -7.99
CA ASP A 67 -15.85 -4.35 -8.72
C ASP A 67 -16.59 -5.13 -9.83
N GLN A 68 -16.19 -6.37 -10.13
CA GLN A 68 -16.82 -7.13 -11.21
C GLN A 68 -18.13 -7.76 -10.75
N LYS A 69 -19.22 -7.54 -11.49
CA LYS A 69 -20.56 -8.07 -11.14
C LYS A 69 -20.73 -9.56 -11.41
N PHE A 70 -19.99 -10.11 -12.37
CA PHE A 70 -20.07 -11.51 -12.81
C PHE A 70 -18.69 -12.13 -13.02
N CYS A 71 -18.60 -13.45 -12.95
CA CYS A 71 -17.39 -14.20 -13.25
C CYS A 71 -17.13 -14.24 -14.76
N PRO A 72 -15.94 -13.85 -15.25
CA PRO A 72 -15.62 -13.84 -16.68
C PRO A 72 -15.51 -15.24 -17.30
N ARG A 73 -15.37 -16.29 -16.48
CA ARG A 73 -15.20 -17.65 -16.97
C ARG A 73 -16.51 -18.43 -17.06
N CYS A 74 -17.40 -18.28 -16.08
CA CYS A 74 -18.62 -19.10 -15.96
C CYS A 74 -19.90 -18.29 -15.85
N GLY A 75 -19.83 -16.95 -15.80
CA GLY A 75 -21.00 -16.08 -15.70
C GLY A 75 -21.67 -16.02 -14.32
N THR A 76 -21.25 -16.82 -13.34
CA THR A 76 -21.81 -16.77 -11.97
C THR A 76 -21.63 -15.39 -11.35
N ALA A 77 -22.69 -14.88 -10.70
CA ALA A 77 -22.69 -13.57 -10.04
C ALA A 77 -21.62 -13.51 -8.92
N ASN A 78 -20.96 -12.36 -8.81
CA ASN A 78 -19.96 -12.13 -7.78
C ASN A 78 -20.63 -11.66 -6.47
N PRO A 79 -20.58 -12.43 -5.38
CA PRO A 79 -21.26 -12.06 -4.13
C PRO A 79 -20.65 -10.84 -3.44
N ALA A 80 -19.40 -10.47 -3.76
CA ALA A 80 -18.77 -9.29 -3.17
C ALA A 80 -18.82 -8.04 -4.07
N ALA A 81 -19.53 -8.11 -5.21
CA ALA A 81 -19.78 -6.94 -6.02
C ALA A 81 -20.67 -5.96 -5.24
N ARG A 82 -20.04 -4.99 -4.57
CA ARG A 82 -20.75 -3.87 -3.96
C ARG A 82 -21.31 -3.02 -5.10
N LEU A 83 -22.62 -3.12 -5.33
CA LEU A 83 -23.28 -2.13 -6.16
C LEU A 83 -23.24 -0.79 -5.40
N PRO A 84 -22.92 0.32 -6.09
CA PRO A 84 -22.93 1.63 -5.45
C PRO A 84 -24.30 1.86 -4.83
N ALA A 85 -24.31 2.27 -3.56
CA ALA A 85 -25.54 2.67 -2.90
C ALA A 85 -26.10 3.88 -3.66
N CYS A 86 -27.22 3.69 -4.35
CA CYS A 86 -27.91 4.78 -5.02
C CYS A 86 -28.87 5.42 -4.02
N HIS A 87 -28.91 6.75 -3.98
CA HIS A 87 -29.89 7.50 -3.19
C HIS A 87 -30.82 8.25 -4.14
N CYS A 88 -32.10 8.32 -3.80
CA CYS A 88 -33.07 9.06 -4.59
C CYS A 88 -32.75 10.56 -4.56
N THR A 89 -32.65 11.19 -5.72
CA THR A 89 -32.41 12.63 -5.86
C THR A 89 -33.57 13.49 -5.33
N GLY A 90 -34.78 12.94 -5.26
CA GLY A 90 -35.98 13.65 -4.79
C GLY A 90 -36.19 13.60 -3.28
N CYS A 91 -36.01 12.43 -2.64
CA CYS A 91 -36.31 12.25 -1.21
C CYS A 91 -35.13 11.75 -0.37
N GLY A 92 -33.98 11.43 -0.97
CA GLY A 92 -32.80 10.90 -0.27
C GLY A 92 -32.91 9.44 0.16
N ALA A 93 -34.06 8.78 -0.05
CA ALA A 93 -34.24 7.37 0.31
C ALA A 93 -33.24 6.46 -0.43
N ALA A 94 -32.77 5.41 0.25
CA ALA A 94 -31.88 4.41 -0.34
C ALA A 94 -32.63 3.62 -1.43
N LEU A 95 -32.09 3.64 -2.65
CA LEU A 95 -32.63 2.91 -3.79
C LEU A 95 -31.89 1.58 -3.94
N GLN A 96 -32.63 0.54 -4.30
CA GLN A 96 -31.99 -0.70 -4.71
C GLN A 96 -31.19 -0.48 -6.00
N PRO A 97 -30.03 -1.13 -6.13
CA PRO A 97 -29.24 -0.99 -7.34
C PRO A 97 -30.02 -1.53 -8.53
N ALA A 98 -30.14 -0.72 -9.59
CA ALA A 98 -30.97 -0.92 -10.79
C ALA A 98 -32.48 -0.56 -10.69
N GLN A 99 -32.93 0.06 -9.59
CA GLN A 99 -34.30 0.58 -9.49
C GLN A 99 -34.45 1.90 -10.27
N LYS A 100 -35.31 1.92 -11.30
CA LYS A 100 -35.52 3.12 -12.17
C LYS A 100 -36.37 4.22 -11.52
N PHE A 101 -37.16 3.88 -10.50
CA PHE A 101 -38.11 4.76 -9.84
C PHE A 101 -38.10 4.52 -8.33
N CYS A 102 -38.16 5.59 -7.55
CA CYS A 102 -38.23 5.51 -6.11
C CYS A 102 -39.57 4.93 -5.65
N GLY A 103 -39.52 3.87 -4.83
CA GLY A 103 -40.72 3.27 -4.25
C GLY A 103 -41.46 4.14 -3.23
N GLU A 104 -40.79 5.16 -2.67
CA GLU A 104 -41.40 6.06 -1.68
C GLU A 104 -41.98 7.33 -2.30
N CYS A 105 -41.24 8.00 -3.20
CA CYS A 105 -41.66 9.28 -3.77
C CYS A 105 -42.02 9.24 -5.26
N GLY A 106 -41.86 8.10 -5.94
CA GLY A 106 -42.17 7.95 -7.37
C GLY A 106 -41.20 8.68 -8.32
N THR A 107 -40.26 9.46 -7.79
CA THR A 107 -39.26 10.20 -8.59
C THR A 107 -38.29 9.22 -9.25
N LYS A 108 -37.85 9.55 -10.47
CA LYS A 108 -36.86 8.75 -11.20
C LYS A 108 -35.54 8.72 -10.42
N GLY A 109 -35.02 7.50 -10.23
CA GLY A 109 -33.80 7.24 -9.45
C GLY A 109 -32.54 7.78 -10.09
#